data_AF-A0A973Z5P7-F1
#
_entry.id   AF-A0A973Z5P7-F1
#
_cell.length_a   1.000
_cell.length_b   1.000
_cell.length_c   1.000
_cell.angle_alpha   90.00
_cell.angle_beta   90.00
_cell.angle_gamma   90.00
#
_symmetry.space_group_name_H-M   'P 1'
#
loop_
_entity.id
_entity.type
_entity.pdbx_description
1 polymer ?
#
loop_
_entity_poly.entity_id
_entity_poly.type
_entity_poly.pdbx_seq_one_letter_code
_entity_poly.pdbx_strand_id
1 'polypeptide(L)' 'MRTVIVRLVEPEQSGGQLRGLLEEVGGEPVPFSGADAMITLLLDVAGLNRDPA' A
#
# COMPACT_ATOMS: atom_id res chain seq x y z
N MET A 1 -16.85 -9.45 8.28
CA MET A 1 -15.37 -9.54 8.37
C MET A 1 -14.80 -8.19 7.98
N ARG A 2 -13.86 -7.62 8.76
CA ARG A 2 -13.18 -6.36 8.46
C ARG A 2 -11.73 -6.67 8.10
N THR A 3 -11.24 -6.15 6.99
CA THR A 3 -9.84 -6.30 6.54
C THR A 3 -9.05 -5.07 6.96
N VAL A 4 -7.89 -5.25 7.59
CA VAL A 4 -7.00 -4.15 7.95
C VAL A 4 -5.65 -4.32 7.25
N ILE A 5 -5.10 -3.20 6.78
CA ILE A 5 -3.77 -3.12 6.20
C ILE A 5 -2.84 -2.60 7.29
N VAL A 6 -1.78 -3.36 7.56
CA VAL A 6 -0.77 -3.01 8.56
C VAL A 6 0.60 -2.86 7.91
N ARG A 7 1.40 -1.93 8.43
CA ARG A 7 2.82 -1.80 8.12
C ARG A 7 3.63 -2.42 9.26
N LEU A 8 4.66 -3.18 8.89
CA LEU A 8 5.66 -3.65 9.85
C LEU A 8 6.76 -2.61 9.99
N VAL A 9 6.90 -2.06 11.20
CA VAL A 9 7.89 -1.06 11.57
C VAL A 9 9.06 -1.77 12.27
N GLU A 10 10.28 -1.34 11.95
CA GLU A 10 11.53 -1.95 12.45
C GLU A 10 11.57 -3.47 12.22
N PRO A 11 11.46 -3.93 10.97
CA PRO A 11 11.37 -5.35 10.68
C PRO A 11 12.72 -6.06 10.91
N GLU A 12 12.68 -7.17 11.63
CA GLU A 12 13.78 -8.13 11.75
C GLU A 12 13.34 -9.51 11.26
N GLN A 13 14.16 -10.14 10.43
CA GLN A 13 13.92 -11.50 9.94
C GLN A 13 15.08 -12.42 10.31
N SER A 14 14.78 -13.49 11.05
CA SER A 14 15.78 -14.49 11.47
C SER A 14 15.14 -15.86 11.67
N GLY A 15 15.81 -16.92 11.22
CA GLY A 15 15.35 -18.30 11.41
C GLY A 15 13.96 -18.60 10.82
N GLY A 16 13.56 -17.89 9.76
CA GLY A 16 12.23 -18.00 9.17
C GLY A 16 11.12 -17.28 9.94
N GLN A 17 11.46 -16.56 11.01
CA GLN A 17 10.53 -15.71 11.74
C GLN A 17 10.69 -14.26 11.32
N LEU A 18 9.55 -13.56 11.22
CA LEU A 18 9.47 -12.12 10.99
C LEU A 18 8.98 -11.44 12.28
N ARG A 19 9.68 -10.41 12.74
CA ARG A 19 9.41 -9.65 13.97
C ARG A 19 9.42 -8.16 13.68
N GLY A 20 8.73 -7.38 14.51
CA GLY A 20 8.64 -5.93 14.41
C GLY A 20 7.36 -5.39 15.06
N LEU A 21 7.20 -4.08 15.05
CA LEU A 21 5.99 -3.40 15.52
C LEU A 21 4.95 -3.33 14.39
N LEU A 22 3.67 -3.54 14.70
CA LEU A 22 2.60 -3.39 13.72
C LEU A 22 1.92 -2.03 13.88
N GLU A 23 1.80 -1.31 12.77
CA GLU A 23 1.08 -0.05 12.67
C GLU A 23 -0.10 -0.22 11.70
N GLU A 24 -1.32 0.15 12.10
CA GLU A 24 -2.47 0.18 11.19
C GLU A 24 -2.29 1.34 10.21
N VAL A 25 -2.27 1.04 8.92
CA VAL A 25 -2.13 2.04 7.85
C VAL A 25 -3.40 2.19 7.01
N GLY A 26 -4.44 1.41 7.30
CA GLY A 26 -5.75 1.51 6.65
C GLY A 26 -6.65 0.32 6.98
N GLY A 27 -7.94 0.47 6.69
CA GLY A 27 -8.96 -0.51 7.09
C GLY A 27 -10.08 -0.75 6.07
N GLU A 28 -10.04 -0.09 4.91
CA GLU A 28 -11.02 -0.30 3.85
C GLU A 28 -10.29 -0.68 2.58
N PRO A 29 -10.65 -1.81 1.93
CA PRO A 29 -10.22 -2.05 0.57
C PRO A 29 -10.72 -0.89 -0.28
N VAL A 30 -9.80 -0.15 -0.90
CA VAL A 30 -10.18 0.83 -1.91
C VAL A 30 -10.88 0.03 -3.02
N PRO A 31 -12.14 0.32 -3.36
CA PRO A 31 -12.82 -0.36 -4.45
C PRO A 31 -12.10 0.00 -5.74
N PHE A 32 -11.19 -0.87 -6.14
CA PHE A 32 -10.37 -0.76 -7.31
C PHE A 32 -10.91 -1.73 -8.36
N SER A 33 -11.37 -1.23 -9.50
CA SER A 33 -11.83 -2.04 -10.63
C SER A 33 -11.03 -1.73 -11.89
N GLY A 34 -10.25 -2.70 -12.35
CA GLY A 34 -9.65 -2.74 -13.70
C GLY A 34 -8.22 -2.18 -13.80
N ALA A 35 -7.42 -2.77 -14.69
CA ALA A 35 -6.01 -2.42 -14.88
C ALA A 35 -5.77 -0.90 -15.09
N ASP A 36 -6.71 -0.22 -15.75
CA ASP A 36 -6.62 1.21 -16.04
C ASP A 36 -6.60 2.06 -14.76
N ALA A 37 -7.44 1.76 -13.77
CA ALA A 37 -7.47 2.50 -12.50
C ALA A 37 -6.17 2.31 -11.69
N MET A 38 -5.44 1.20 -11.89
CA MET A 38 -4.18 0.91 -11.22
C MET A 38 -3.08 1.72 -11.88
N ILE A 39 -3.08 1.73 -13.22
CA ILE A 39 -2.16 2.54 -14.01
C ILE A 39 -2.33 4.01 -13.64
N THR A 40 -3.55 4.53 -13.59
CA THR A 40 -3.81 5.92 -13.16
C THR A 40 -3.27 6.21 -11.76
N LEU A 41 -3.55 5.34 -10.77
CA LEU A 41 -3.02 5.51 -9.41
C LEU A 41 -1.49 5.50 -9.38
N LEU A 42 -0.85 4.60 -10.12
CA LEU A 42 0.60 4.50 -10.20
C LEU A 42 1.21 5.74 -10.87
N LEU A 43 0.59 6.26 -11.92
CA LEU A 43 1.01 7.49 -12.60
C LEU A 43 0.87 8.71 -11.67
N ASP A 44 -0.22 8.80 -10.90
CA ASP A 44 -0.45 9.88 -9.94
C ASP A 44 0.59 9.87 -8.82
N VAL A 45 0.85 8.69 -8.22
CA VAL A 45 1.86 8.52 -7.15
C VAL A 45 3.27 8.79 -7.67
N ALA A 46 3.57 8.42 -8.91
CA ALA A 46 4.84 8.71 -9.56
C ALA A 46 4.97 10.18 -10.02
N GLY A 47 3.93 10.99 -9.87
CA GLY A 47 3.91 12.39 -10.33
C GLY A 47 3.92 12.54 -11.86
N LEU A 48 3.64 11.46 -12.59
CA LEU A 48 3.70 11.39 -14.06
C LEU A 48 2.41 11.86 -14.73
N ASN A 49 1.36 12.14 -13.95
CA ASN A 49 0.07 12.63 -14.44
C ASN A 49 -0.10 14.15 -14.22
N ARG A 50 0.96 14.86 -13.82
CA ARG A 50 0.92 16.33 -13.70
C ARG A 50 1.10 16.94 -15.08
N ASP A 51 0.04 17.55 -15.60
CA ASP A 51 0.07 18.40 -16.78
C ASP A 51 1.09 19.54 -16.54
N PRO A 52 2.14 19.69 -17.36
CA PRO A 52 3.07 20.81 -17.26
C PRO A 52 2.42 22.04 -17.89
N ALA A 53 1.45 22.64 -17.20
CA ALA A 53 0.95 23.98 -17.50
C ALA A 53 1.83 25.05 -16.83
#